data_AF-A0A445DQ01-F1
#
_entry.id   AF-A0A445DQ01-F1
#
_cell.length_a   1.000
_cell.length_b   1.000
_cell.length_c   1.000
_cell.angle_alpha   90.00
_cell.angle_beta   90.00
_cell.angle_gamma   90.00
#
_symmetry.space_group_name_H-M   'P 1'
#
loop_
_entity.id
_entity.type
_entity.pdbx_description
1 polymer ?
#
loop_
_entity_poly.entity_id
_entity_poly.type
_entity_poly.pdbx_seq_one_letter_code
_entity_poly.pdbx_strand_id
1 'polypeptide(L)'
;MGKDMVYNDCIKKMFHFDEDRGGRIKKIILQSIGKSSKKTRGRLYDSYYKLTRTFKQNLEDHLAGIDKEYWRWFLDYPNDPNTK
;
A
#
# COMPACT_ATOMS: atom_id res chain seq x y z
N MET A 1 -9.67 9.05 4.08
CA MET A 1 -8.74 9.72 5.03
C MET A 1 -7.72 10.54 4.26
N GLY A 2 -7.49 11.81 4.65
CA GLY A 2 -6.45 12.65 4.04
C GLY A 2 -5.04 12.26 4.51
N LYS A 3 -4.02 12.52 3.67
CA LYS A 3 -2.62 12.14 3.91
C LYS A 3 -2.04 12.76 5.19
N ASP A 4 -2.51 13.96 5.54
CA ASP A 4 -2.07 14.69 6.74
C ASP A 4 -2.63 14.09 8.04
N MET A 5 -3.87 13.62 8.01
CA MET A 5 -4.50 12.95 9.16
C MET A 5 -3.79 11.64 9.46
N VAL A 6 -3.50 10.82 8.44
CA VAL A 6 -2.74 9.55 8.63
C VAL A 6 -1.36 9.83 9.24
N TYR A 7 -0.69 10.87 8.77
CA TYR A 7 0.63 11.22 9.29
C TYR A 7 0.58 11.69 10.75
N ASN A 8 -0.34 12.61 11.09
CA ASN A 8 -0.44 13.15 12.45
C ASN A 8 -1.01 12.14 13.45
N ASP A 9 -2.06 11.40 13.09
CA ASP A 9 -2.78 10.54 14.01
C ASP A 9 -2.24 9.12 14.09
N CYS A 10 -1.61 8.59 13.05
CA CYS A 10 -1.06 7.24 13.08
C CYS A 10 0.46 7.29 13.29
N ILE A 11 1.17 8.02 12.44
CA ILE A 11 2.64 7.95 12.41
C ILE A 11 3.26 8.74 13.57
N LYS A 12 2.87 10.00 13.76
CA LYS A 12 3.46 10.85 14.81
C LYS A 12 3.16 10.31 16.21
N LYS A 13 1.94 9.79 16.43
CA LYS A 13 1.55 9.14 17.69
C LYS A 13 2.25 7.81 17.94
N MET A 14 2.53 7.00 16.92
CA MET A 14 3.24 5.72 17.10
C MET A 14 4.74 5.89 17.38
N PHE A 15 5.39 6.83 16.69
CA PHE A 15 6.86 6.92 16.69
C PHE A 15 7.42 8.04 17.58
N HIS A 16 6.56 8.89 18.18
CA HIS A 16 6.93 9.96 19.12
C HIS A 16 8.22 10.70 18.75
N PHE A 17 8.16 11.61 17.78
CA PHE A 17 9.31 12.42 17.35
C PHE A 17 8.94 13.88 17.15
N ASP A 18 9.92 14.77 17.32
CA ASP A 18 9.78 16.20 17.03
C ASP A 18 9.82 16.47 15.53
N GLU A 19 8.92 17.33 15.07
CA GLU A 19 8.92 17.77 13.69
C GLU A 19 9.98 18.83 13.43
N ASP A 20 10.62 18.74 12.25
CA ASP A 20 11.45 19.83 11.78
C ASP A 20 10.59 20.94 11.17
N ARG A 21 11.00 22.20 11.36
CA ARG A 21 10.27 23.37 10.82
C ARG A 21 10.11 23.32 9.29
N GLY A 22 10.93 22.55 8.59
CA GLY A 22 10.91 22.41 7.13
C GLY A 22 10.08 21.23 6.61
N GLY A 23 9.47 20.41 7.48
CA GLY A 23 8.71 19.22 7.08
C GLY A 23 9.54 18.14 6.35
N ARG A 24 10.87 18.18 6.45
CA ARG A 24 11.79 17.21 5.85
C ARG A 24 11.60 15.82 6.47
N ILE A 25 11.41 15.73 7.79
CA ILE A 25 11.15 14.47 8.51
C ILE A 25 9.87 13.83 7.99
N LYS A 26 8.78 14.62 7.91
CA LYS A 26 7.50 14.17 7.33
C LYS A 26 7.68 13.62 5.92
N LYS A 27 8.40 14.36 5.06
CA LYS A 27 8.67 13.96 3.69
C LYS A 27 9.47 12.64 3.61
N ILE A 28 10.53 12.51 4.42
CA ILE A 28 11.38 11.30 4.43
C ILE A 28 10.58 10.08 4.92
N ILE A 29 9.81 10.21 6.00
CA ILE A 29 9.01 9.11 6.53
C ILE A 29 7.98 8.65 5.50
N LEU A 30 7.22 9.58 4.93
CA LEU A 30 6.23 9.26 3.90
C LEU A 30 6.86 8.61 2.66
N GLN A 31 8.04 9.06 2.23
CA GLN A 31 8.77 8.43 1.12
C GLN A 31 9.26 7.02 1.48
N SER A 32 9.77 6.82 2.69
CA SER A 32 10.26 5.52 3.16
C SER A 32 9.12 4.49 3.25
N ILE A 33 7.99 4.87 3.84
CA ILE A 33 6.79 4.05 3.94
C ILE A 33 6.24 3.75 2.54
N GLY A 34 6.17 4.75 1.67
CA GLY A 34 5.74 4.57 0.28
C GLY A 34 6.61 3.57 -0.48
N LYS A 35 7.94 3.67 -0.35
CA LYS A 35 8.90 2.72 -0.96
C LYS A 35 8.74 1.31 -0.40
N SER A 36 8.66 1.16 0.92
CA SER A 36 8.47 -0.13 1.58
C SER A 36 7.14 -0.78 1.17
N SER A 37 6.05 -0.02 1.20
CA SER A 37 4.72 -0.46 0.76
C SER A 37 4.73 -0.90 -0.70
N LYS A 38 5.31 -0.10 -1.62
CA LYS A 38 5.45 -0.47 -3.04
C LYS A 38 6.22 -1.78 -3.22
N LYS A 39 7.34 -1.95 -2.50
CA LYS A 39 8.17 -3.16 -2.59
C LYS A 39 7.44 -4.40 -2.07
N THR A 40 6.80 -4.30 -0.91
CA THR A 40 6.03 -5.41 -0.32
C THR A 40 4.86 -5.78 -1.21
N ARG A 41 4.13 -4.79 -1.75
CA ARG A 41 3.03 -5.04 -2.69
C ARG A 41 3.50 -5.74 -3.97
N GLY A 42 4.61 -5.31 -4.57
CA GLY A 42 5.16 -5.98 -5.75
C GLY A 42 5.49 -7.45 -5.48
N ARG A 43 6.17 -7.75 -4.37
CA ARG A 43 6.49 -9.13 -3.98
C ARG A 43 5.25 -9.99 -3.77
N LEU A 44 4.21 -9.44 -3.13
CA LEU A 44 2.93 -10.12 -2.95
C LEU A 44 2.27 -10.38 -4.31
N TYR A 45 2.29 -9.41 -5.21
CA TYR A 45 1.73 -9.58 -6.55
C TYR A 45 2.45 -10.71 -7.30
N ASP A 46 3.78 -10.69 -7.34
CA ASP A 46 4.58 -11.72 -8.02
C ASP A 46 4.38 -13.13 -7.43
N SER A 47 4.10 -13.22 -6.12
CA SER A 47 3.91 -14.50 -5.43
C SER A 47 2.51 -15.09 -5.61
N TYR A 48 1.49 -14.24 -5.65
CA TYR A 48 0.08 -14.68 -5.57
C TYR A 48 -0.71 -14.45 -6.85
N TYR A 49 -0.33 -13.51 -7.70
CA TYR A 49 -1.00 -13.28 -8.99
C TYR A 49 -0.51 -14.25 -10.04
N LYS A 50 -1.40 -15.11 -10.56
CA LYS A 50 -1.06 -16.06 -11.62
C LYS A 50 -1.59 -15.54 -12.96
N LEU A 51 -0.68 -15.26 -13.88
CA LEU A 51 -0.99 -14.82 -15.25
C LEU A 51 -1.83 -15.85 -16.03
N THR A 52 -1.72 -17.13 -15.68
CA THR A 52 -2.49 -18.22 -16.29
C THR A 52 -3.94 -18.31 -15.80
N ARG A 53 -4.31 -17.52 -14.78
CA ARG A 53 -5.65 -17.49 -14.21
C ARG A 53 -6.40 -16.24 -14.64
N THR A 54 -7.72 -16.37 -14.73
CA THR A 54 -8.60 -15.21 -14.91
C THR A 54 -8.56 -14.29 -13.68
N PHE A 55 -8.89 -13.02 -13.86
CA PHE A 55 -8.97 -12.05 -12.75
C PHE A 55 -9.89 -12.54 -11.63
N LYS A 56 -11.06 -13.10 -11.99
CA LYS A 56 -12.01 -13.67 -11.01
C LYS A 56 -11.38 -14.81 -10.21
N GLN A 57 -10.62 -15.70 -10.85
CA GLN A 57 -9.94 -16.78 -10.13
C GLN A 57 -8.83 -16.28 -9.20
N ASN A 58 -8.06 -15.25 -9.61
CA ASN A 58 -7.08 -14.61 -8.72
C ASN A 58 -7.75 -13.84 -7.58
N LEU A 59 -8.97 -13.32 -7.78
CA LEU A 59 -9.76 -12.66 -6.75
C LEU A 59 -10.34 -13.65 -5.73
N GLU A 60 -10.82 -14.82 -6.18
CA GLU A 60 -11.30 -15.87 -5.27
C GLU A 60 -10.15 -16.47 -4.44
N ASP A 61 -8.96 -16.62 -5.02
CA ASP A 61 -7.75 -17.11 -4.33
C ASP A 61 -7.05 -16.03 -3.47
N HIS A 62 -7.85 -15.18 -2.83
CA HIS A 62 -7.36 -14.19 -1.88
C HIS A 62 -6.70 -14.85 -0.66
N LEU A 63 -5.70 -14.19 -0.11
CA LEU A 63 -5.03 -14.63 1.11
C LEU A 63 -5.99 -14.66 2.29
N ALA A 64 -5.95 -15.76 3.06
CA ALA A 64 -6.73 -15.90 4.29
C ALA A 64 -6.42 -14.75 5.26
N GLY A 65 -7.45 -14.05 5.72
CA GLY A 65 -7.33 -12.89 6.61
C GLY A 65 -7.24 -11.54 5.91
N ILE A 66 -7.19 -11.50 4.57
CA ILE A 66 -7.42 -10.28 3.79
C ILE A 66 -8.87 -10.30 3.35
N ASP A 67 -9.59 -9.19 3.53
CA ASP A 67 -10.94 -9.07 3.00
C ASP A 67 -10.94 -8.96 1.46
N LYS A 68 -11.96 -9.52 0.84
CA LYS A 68 -12.05 -9.68 -0.62
C LYS A 68 -12.10 -8.34 -1.35
N GLU A 69 -12.69 -7.31 -0.76
CA GLU A 69 -12.72 -5.96 -1.33
C GLU A 69 -11.34 -5.31 -1.30
N TYR A 70 -10.61 -5.44 -0.18
CA TYR A 70 -9.23 -4.99 -0.11
C TYR A 70 -8.31 -5.75 -1.07
N TRP A 71 -8.54 -7.06 -1.25
CA TRP A 71 -7.81 -7.87 -2.22
C TRP A 71 -8.09 -7.41 -3.67
N ARG A 72 -9.35 -7.08 -3.98
CA ARG A 72 -9.72 -6.51 -5.27
C ARG A 72 -8.96 -5.21 -5.55
N TRP A 73 -8.96 -4.24 -4.63
CA TRP A 73 -8.22 -2.99 -4.80
C TRP A 73 -6.72 -3.21 -4.99
N PHE A 74 -6.17 -4.23 -4.32
CA PHE A 74 -4.77 -4.61 -4.50
C PHE A 74 -4.48 -5.09 -5.93
N LEU A 75 -5.36 -5.92 -6.50
CA LEU A 75 -5.25 -6.46 -7.86
C LEU A 75 -5.61 -5.46 -8.97
N ASP A 76 -6.51 -4.52 -8.70
CA ASP A 76 -6.93 -3.50 -9.68
C ASP A 76 -5.80 -2.47 -9.92
N TYR A 77 -5.05 -2.10 -8.89
CA TYR A 77 -4.06 -1.01 -8.96
C TYR A 77 -2.95 -1.19 -10.02
N PRO A 78 -2.33 -2.37 -10.23
CA PRO A 78 -1.35 -2.58 -11.31
C PRO A 78 -1.98 -2.73 -12.70
N ASN A 79 -3.28 -3.02 -12.75
CA ASN A 79 -4.04 -3.25 -13.98
C ASN A 79 -4.79 -1.99 -14.44
N ASP A 80 -4.73 -0.90 -13.67
CA ASP A 80 -5.28 0.39 -14.06
C ASP A 80 -4.44 0.96 -15.22
N PRO A 81 -5.02 1.17 -16.42
CA PRO A 81 -4.31 1.70 -17.57
C PRO A 81 -3.73 3.11 -17.33
N ASN A 82 -4.23 3.85 -16.33
CA ASN A 82 -3.73 5.18 -15.97
C ASN A 82 -2.50 5.15 -15.05
N THR A 83 -2.01 3.96 -14.67
CA THR A 83 -0.82 3.80 -13.82
C THR A 83 0.45 3.44 -14.60
N LYS A 84 0.36 3.33 -15.93
CA LYS A 84 1.49 3.14 -16.86
C LYS A 84 1.98 4.44 -17.47
#